data_AF-A0A0Q9HI81-F1
#
_entry.id   AF-A0A0Q9HI81-F1
#
_cell.length_a   1.000
_cell.length_b   1.000
_cell.length_c   1.000
_cell.angle_alpha   90.00
_cell.angle_beta   90.00
_cell.angle_gamma   90.00
#
_symmetry.space_group_name_H-M   'P 1'
#
loop_
_entity.id
_entity.type
_entity.pdbx_description
1 polymer ?
#
loop_
_entity_poly.entity_id
_entity_poly.type
_entity_poly.pdbx_seq_one_letter_code
_entity_poly.pdbx_strand_id
1 'polypeptide(L)' 'MPNADAVMIFSSEERKAAISRAAQLLQCSRGTAEEREFEMLTQAILEYDLIQNAQPIEIPPGFTHYIHGPGRHPVSMMGR' A
#
# COMPACT_ATOMS: atom_id res chain seq x y z
N MET A 1 9.27 -20.40 8.51
CA MET A 1 8.00 -20.53 9.26
C MET A 1 7.33 -19.18 9.23
N PRO A 2 6.06 -19.04 8.78
CA PRO A 2 5.35 -17.79 9.00
C PRO A 2 5.15 -17.65 10.51
N ASN A 3 5.58 -16.52 11.07
CA ASN A 3 5.54 -16.25 12.49
C ASN A 3 4.07 -16.21 12.94
N ALA A 4 3.70 -17.05 13.92
CA ALA A 4 2.31 -17.27 14.35
C ALA A 4 1.66 -16.09 15.10
N ASP A 5 2.36 -14.95 15.20
CA ASP A 5 1.91 -13.73 15.88
C ASP A 5 2.01 -12.49 14.95
N ALA A 6 1.85 -12.71 13.64
CA ALA A 6 1.77 -11.59 12.70
C ALA A 6 0.48 -10.80 12.97
N VAL A 7 0.62 -9.59 13.50
CA VAL A 7 -0.49 -8.63 13.59
C VAL A 7 -0.94 -8.34 12.15
N MET A 8 -2.18 -8.68 11.83
CA MET A 8 -2.75 -8.44 10.50
C MET A 8 -3.75 -7.28 10.61
N ILE A 9 -3.61 -6.28 9.74
CA ILE A 9 -4.51 -5.13 9.66
C ILE A 9 -5.44 -5.35 8.47
N PHE A 10 -6.76 -5.26 8.69
CA PHE A 10 -7.76 -5.51 7.66
C PHE A 10 -8.58 -4.27 7.32
N SER A 11 -8.55 -3.24 8.16
CA SER A 11 -9.36 -2.03 8.01
C SER A 11 -8.56 -0.75 8.21
N SER A 12 -9.09 0.34 7.65
CA SER A 12 -8.52 1.67 7.87
C SER A 12 -8.58 2.11 9.34
N GLU A 13 -9.54 1.61 10.12
CA GLU A 13 -9.65 1.94 11.54
C GLU A 13 -8.57 1.23 12.36
N GLU A 14 -8.36 -0.07 12.12
CA GLU A 14 -7.26 -0.84 12.71
C GLU A 14 -5.89 -0.24 12.33
N ARG A 15 -5.72 0.21 11.08
CA ARG A 15 -4.51 0.93 10.65
C ARG A 15 -4.25 2.19 11.48
N LYS A 16 -5.27 3.03 11.69
CA LYS A 16 -5.14 4.25 12.49
C LYS A 16 -4.80 3.94 13.95
N ALA A 17 -5.40 2.89 14.51
CA ALA A 17 -5.09 2.43 15.85
C ALA A 17 -3.64 1.93 15.95
N ALA A 18 -3.18 1.13 14.99
CA ALA A 18 -1.81 0.63 14.92
C ALA A 18 -0.78 1.78 14.81
N ILE A 19 -1.03 2.77 13.95
CA ILE A 19 -0.18 3.98 13.83
C ILE A 19 -0.13 4.74 15.16
N SER A 20 -1.29 4.95 15.80
CA SER A 20 -1.37 5.67 17.07
C SER A 20 -0.60 4.95 18.17
N ARG A 21 -0.66 3.61 18.19
CA ARG A 21 0.10 2.78 19.14
C ARG A 21 1.59 2.82 18.86
N ALA A 22 2.02 2.67 17.61
CA ALA A 22 3.42 2.78 17.21
C ALA A 22 4.02 4.15 17.60
N ALA A 23 3.26 5.24 17.41
CA ALA A 23 3.67 6.58 17.83
C ALA A 23 3.84 6.71 19.36
N GLN A 24 2.99 6.06 20.15
CA GLN A 24 3.14 6.02 21.61
C GLN A 24 4.38 5.22 22.03
N LEU A 25 4.66 4.11 21.36
CA LEU A 25 5.83 3.27 21.66
C LEU A 25 7.14 4.03 21.41
N LEU A 26 7.21 4.88 20.38
CA LEU A 26 8.38 5.75 20.13
C LEU A 26 8.65 6.76 21.26
N GLN A 27 7.61 7.21 21.97
CA GLN A 27 7.72 8.21 23.04
C GLN A 27 8.01 7.58 24.41
N CYS A 28 7.69 6.29 24.57
CA CYS A 28 7.70 5.61 25.87
C CYS A 28 8.69 4.44 25.95
N SER A 29 9.42 4.09 24.88
CA SER A 29 10.23 2.87 24.83
C SER A 29 11.35 2.86 25.88
N ARG A 30 11.27 1.88 26.78
CA ARG A 30 12.27 1.61 27.83
C ARG A 30 12.63 0.12 27.93
N GLY A 31 12.22 -0.70 26.97
CA GLY A 31 12.38 -2.16 27.02
C GLY A 31 12.24 -2.86 25.66
N THR A 32 12.70 -4.12 25.64
CA THR A 32 12.75 -4.98 24.45
C THR A 32 11.38 -5.46 23.98
N ALA A 33 10.37 -5.43 24.86
CA ALA A 33 9.00 -5.82 24.52
C ALA A 33 8.31 -4.74 23.70
N GLU A 34 8.48 -3.48 24.08
CA GLU A 34 7.94 -2.32 23.37
C GLU A 34 8.60 -2.14 21.99
N GLU A 35 9.90 -2.43 21.88
CA GLU A 35 10.61 -2.46 20.60
C GLU A 35 10.06 -3.55 19.68
N ARG A 36 9.86 -4.77 20.20
CA ARG A 36 9.25 -5.86 19.43
C ARG A 36 7.82 -5.54 19.01
N GLU A 37 7.02 -4.93 19.88
CA GLU A 37 5.66 -4.50 19.55
C GLU A 37 5.69 -3.45 18.43
N PHE A 38 6.60 -2.49 18.50
CA PHE A 38 6.78 -1.46 17.47
C PHE A 38 7.16 -2.06 16.12
N GLU A 39 8.08 -3.00 16.08
CA GLU A 39 8.48 -3.71 14.86
C GLU A 39 7.28 -4.45 14.23
N MET A 40 6.50 -5.17 15.03
CA MET A 40 5.33 -5.91 14.54
C MET A 40 4.26 -4.97 13.97
N LEU A 41 3.96 -3.86 14.67
CA LEU A 41 2.98 -2.87 14.20
C LEU A 41 3.45 -2.20 12.91
N THR A 42 4.74 -1.84 12.82
CA THR A 42 5.31 -1.21 11.63
C THR A 42 5.21 -2.13 10.41
N GLN A 43 5.55 -3.41 10.59
CA GLN A 43 5.45 -4.40 9.52
C GLN A 43 3.99 -4.57 9.04
N ALA A 44 3.04 -4.69 9.97
CA ALA A 44 1.63 -4.84 9.67
C ALA A 44 1.05 -3.64 8.90
N ILE A 45 1.45 -2.41 9.28
CA ILE A 45 1.05 -1.18 8.61
C ILE A 45 1.58 -1.15 7.17
N LEU A 46 2.86 -1.49 6.98
CA LEU A 46 3.47 -1.53 5.65
C LEU A 46 2.78 -2.53 4.72
N GLU A 47 2.48 -3.72 5.23
CA GLU A 47 1.81 -4.77 4.44
C GLU A 47 0.40 -4.32 4.01
N TYR A 48 -0.39 -3.74 4.93
CA TYR A 48 -1.69 -3.18 4.60
C TYR A 48 -1.60 -2.06 3.55
N ASP A 49 -0.65 -1.13 3.71
CA ASP A 49 -0.49 0.01 2.79
C ASP A 49 -0.07 -0.43 1.39
N LEU A 50 0.79 -1.45 1.28
CA LEU A 50 1.17 -2.06 0.00
C LEU A 50 -0.04 -2.66 -0.72
N ILE A 51 -0.86 -3.42 0.01
CA ILE A 51 -2.06 -4.06 -0.56
C ILE A 51 -3.09 -3.01 -0.99
N GLN A 52 -3.30 -1.97 -0.18
CA GLN A 52 -4.23 -0.89 -0.54
C GLN A 52 -3.73 -0.06 -1.73
N ASN A 53 -2.43 0.25 -1.80
CA ASN A 53 -1.85 0.98 -2.93
C ASN A 53 -1.82 0.16 -4.23
N ALA A 54 -1.84 -1.17 -4.14
CA ALA A 54 -1.93 -2.07 -5.28
C ALA A 54 -3.38 -2.27 -5.78
N GLN A 55 -4.40 -1.69 -5.11
CA GLN A 55 -5.77 -1.76 -5.58
C GLN A 55 -5.89 -1.06 -6.95
N PRO A 56 -6.42 -1.74 -7.98
CA PRO A 56 -6.62 -1.13 -9.28
C PRO A 56 -7.56 0.07 -9.14
N ILE A 57 -7.11 1.22 -9.62
CA ILE A 57 -7.96 2.41 -9.68
C ILE A 57 -9.04 2.12 -10.72
N GLU A 58 -10.31 2.19 -10.32
CA GLU A 58 -11.41 2.17 -11.27
C GLU A 58 -11.32 3.41 -12.16
N ILE A 59 -11.05 3.17 -13.44
CA ILE A 59 -11.06 4.22 -14.45
C ILE A 59 -12.54 4.48 -14.77
N PRO A 60 -13.06 5.71 -14.55
CA PRO A 60 -14.44 6.01 -14.92
C PRO A 60 -14.63 5.75 -16.43
N PRO A 61 -15.76 5.17 -16.86
CA PRO A 61 -15.92 4.68 -18.22
C PRO A 61 -15.69 5.76 -19.30
N GLY A 62 -16.04 7.03 -19.02
CA GLY A 62 -15.80 8.16 -19.92
C GLY A 62 -14.32 8.58 -20.07
N PHE A 63 -13.44 8.14 -19.18
CA PHE A 63 -12.01 8.46 -19.22
C PHE A 63 -11.23 7.50 -20.13
N THR A 64 -11.77 6.31 -20.43
CA THR A 64 -11.10 5.29 -21.25
C THR A 64 -10.64 5.81 -22.63
N HIS A 65 -11.41 6.73 -23.23
CA HIS A 65 -11.08 7.35 -24.53
C HIS A 65 -9.83 8.23 -24.52
N TYR A 66 -9.45 8.79 -23.36
CA TYR A 66 -8.29 9.68 -23.25
C TYR A 66 -6.98 8.94 -22.99
N ILE A 67 -7.08 7.74 -22.44
CA ILE A 67 -5.95 6.85 -22.10
C ILE A 67 -5.62 5.94 -23.28
N HIS A 68 -6.65 5.53 -24.03
CA HIS A 68 -6.50 4.88 -25.32
C HIS A 68 -6.46 5.95 -26.42
N GLY A 69 -5.44 6.80 -26.41
CA GLY A 69 -5.20 7.71 -27.54
C GLY A 69 -5.07 6.93 -28.85
N PRO A 70 -5.37 7.55 -30.02
CA PRO A 70 -5.20 6.93 -31.34
C PRO A 70 -3.70 6.83 -31.69
N GLY A 71 -2.99 5.96 -30.98
CA GLY A 71 -1.56 5.72 -31.13
C GLY A 71 -1.29 4.44 -31.90
N ARG A 72 -1.58 4.45 -33.20
CA ARG A 72 -0.89 3.66 -34.24
C ARG A 72 -1.40 4.09 -35.62
N HIS A 73 -0.96 5.26 -36.08
CA HIS A 73 -0.83 5.45 -37.52
C HIS A 73 0.22 4.42 -38.00
N PRO A 74 -0.12 3.46 -38.87
CA PRO A 74 0.91 2.79 -39.64
C PRO A 74 1.60 3.89 -40.45
N VAL A 75 2.88 4.08 -40.23
CA VAL A 75 3.71 4.93 -41.07
C VAL A 75 3.62 4.32 -42.48
N SER A 76 2.82 4.91 -43.36
CA SER A 76 2.88 4.59 -44.79
C SER A 76 4.26 5.03 -45.25
N MET A 77 5.17 4.08 -45.38
CA MET A 77 6.39 4.29 -46.14
C MET A 77 6.00 4.51 -47.60
N MET A 78 5.94 5.77 -47.99
CA MET A 78 5.89 6.18 -49.39
C MET A 78 7.22 6.84 -49.74
N GLY A 79 8.00 6.20 -50.61
CA GLY A 79 9.23 6.72 -51.22
C GLY A 79 10.32 5.64 -51.24
N ARG A 80 10.91 5.27 -52.37
CA ARG A 80 10.86 5.73 -53.77
C ARG A 80 11.05 4.54 -54.69
#